data_AF-A0A9W6WET8-F1
#
_entry.id   AF-A0A9W6WET8-F1
#
_cell.length_a   1.000
_cell.length_b   1.000
_cell.length_c   1.000
_cell.angle_alpha   90.00
_cell.angle_beta   90.00
_cell.angle_gamma   90.00
#
_symmetry.space_group_name_H-M   'P 1'
#
loop_
_entity.id
_entity.type
_entity.pdbx_description
1 polymer ?
#
loop_
_entity_poly.entity_id
_entity_poly.type
_entity_poly.pdbx_seq_one_letter_code
_entity_poly.pdbx_strand_id
1 'polypeptide(L)'
;MVLILIAQFWVALFPIGGKPDPSTFFQAYLTVPVMIVFYILYFAIFREFKLLKRAEEIDITTDRRQFDIDLLEQEIAEEKALFASKPFYYRFYRLWC
;
A
#
# COMPACT_ATOMS: atom_id res chain seq x y z
N MET A 1 -12.47 -17.62 6.81
CA MET A 1 -11.49 -17.61 5.70
C MET A 1 -10.86 -18.98 5.48
N VAL A 2 -10.27 -19.63 6.50
CA VAL A 2 -9.66 -20.98 6.36
C VAL A 2 -10.64 -22.05 5.84
N LEU A 3 -11.88 -22.07 6.33
CA LEU A 3 -12.90 -23.04 5.89
C LEU A 3 -13.27 -22.91 4.40
N ILE A 4 -13.29 -21.68 3.87
CA ILE A 4 -13.63 -21.41 2.48
C ILE A 4 -12.51 -21.92 1.56
N LEU A 5 -11.24 -21.77 1.97
CA LEU A 5 -10.10 -22.29 1.23
C LEU A 5 -10.11 -23.82 1.14
N ILE A 6 -10.48 -24.50 2.23
CA ILE A 6 -10.63 -25.96 2.26
C ILE A 6 -11.77 -26.41 1.34
N ALA A 7 -12.91 -25.70 1.38
CA ALA A 7 -14.03 -25.98 0.49
C ALA A 7 -13.68 -25.76 -0.99
N GLN A 8 -12.96 -24.69 -1.32
CA GLN A 8 -12.53 -24.39 -2.68
C GLN A 8 -11.50 -25.40 -3.19
N PHE A 9 -10.60 -25.88 -2.33
CA PHE A 9 -9.70 -26.98 -2.66
C PHE A 9 -10.49 -28.27 -2.97
N TRP A 10 -11.51 -28.60 -2.17
CA TRP A 10 -12.32 -29.80 -2.38
C TRP A 10 -13.15 -29.74 -3.66
N VAL A 11 -13.77 -28.60 -3.96
CA VAL A 11 -14.56 -28.39 -5.19
C VAL A 11 -13.66 -28.43 -6.44
N ALA A 12 -12.43 -27.93 -6.35
CA ALA A 12 -11.46 -28.06 -7.44
C ALA A 12 -11.01 -29.51 -7.66
N LEU A 13 -10.89 -30.31 -6.59
CA LEU A 13 -10.44 -31.71 -6.65
C LEU A 13 -11.56 -32.65 -7.14
N PHE A 14 -12.79 -32.40 -6.69
CA PHE A 14 -13.98 -33.17 -7.06
C PHE A 14 -15.04 -32.25 -7.68
N PRO A 15 -14.98 -32.01 -9.00
CA PRO A 15 -16.02 -31.27 -9.69
C PRO A 15 -17.35 -32.02 -9.59
N ILE A 16 -18.42 -31.28 -9.28
CA ILE A 16 -19.76 -31.87 -9.09
C ILE A 16 -20.23 -32.44 -10.44
N GLY A 17 -20.32 -33.77 -10.53
CA GLY A 17 -20.78 -34.47 -11.73
C GLY A 17 -19.68 -34.92 -12.71
N GLY A 18 -18.40 -34.79 -12.37
CA GLY A 18 -17.27 -35.18 -13.23
C GLY A 18 -16.28 -36.14 -12.57
N LYS A 19 -15.45 -36.81 -13.40
CA LYS A 19 -14.26 -37.52 -12.92
C LYS A 19 -13.18 -36.50 -12.56
N PRO A 20 -12.34 -36.75 -11.54
CA PRO A 20 -11.24 -35.87 -11.20
C PRO A 20 -10.25 -35.80 -12.38
N ASP A 21 -10.14 -34.62 -13.00
CA ASP A 21 -9.23 -34.35 -14.11
C ASP A 21 -8.19 -33.29 -13.66
N PRO A 22 -6.89 -33.58 -13.72
CA PRO A 22 -5.83 -32.64 -13.34
C PRO A 22 -5.93 -31.28 -14.04
N SER A 23 -6.38 -31.27 -15.31
CA SER A 23 -6.50 -30.04 -16.09
C SER A 23 -7.52 -29.06 -15.47
N THR A 24 -8.68 -29.59 -15.06
CA THR A 24 -9.75 -28.82 -14.42
C THR A 24 -9.38 -28.35 -13.02
N PHE A 25 -8.66 -29.18 -12.26
CA PHE A 25 -8.15 -28.81 -10.94
C PHE A 25 -7.20 -27.62 -11.00
N PHE A 26 -6.21 -27.66 -11.91
CA PHE A 26 -5.26 -26.56 -12.05
C PHE A 26 -5.91 -25.30 -12.60
N GLN A 27 -6.93 -25.39 -13.47
CA GLN A 27 -7.68 -24.21 -13.90
C GLN A 27 -8.46 -23.55 -12.76
N ALA A 28 -9.10 -24.33 -11.89
CA ALA A 28 -9.90 -23.81 -10.77
C ALA A 28 -9.04 -23.35 -9.57
N TYR A 29 -7.86 -23.93 -9.38
CA TYR A 29 -6.99 -23.68 -8.23
C TYR A 29 -5.64 -23.04 -8.60
N LEU A 30 -5.48 -22.53 -9.83
CA LEU A 30 -4.20 -22.00 -10.35
C LEU A 30 -3.58 -20.90 -9.49
N THR A 31 -4.42 -20.09 -8.85
CA THR A 31 -4.00 -18.90 -8.11
C THR A 31 -3.05 -19.24 -6.97
N VAL A 32 -3.26 -20.36 -6.27
CA VAL A 32 -2.44 -20.77 -5.12
C VAL A 32 -1.02 -21.22 -5.52
N PRO A 33 -0.81 -22.18 -6.45
CA PRO A 33 0.52 -22.56 -6.89
C PRO A 33 1.26 -21.39 -7.55
N VAL A 34 0.56 -20.52 -8.30
CA VAL A 34 1.16 -19.32 -8.87
C VAL A 34 1.63 -18.36 -7.78
N MET A 35 0.82 -18.08 -6.76
CA MET A 35 1.24 -17.28 -5.60
C MET A 35 2.47 -17.87 -4.91
N ILE A 36 2.50 -19.19 -4.68
CA ILE A 36 3.62 -19.86 -4.03
C ILE A 36 4.90 -19.70 -4.85
N VAL A 37 4.82 -19.87 -6.18
CA VAL A 37 5.97 -19.70 -7.07
C VAL A 37 6.47 -18.25 -7.03
N PHE A 38 5.60 -17.26 -7.16
CA PHE A 38 6.00 -15.86 -7.07
C PHE A 38 6.58 -15.50 -5.70
N TYR A 39 6.03 -16.07 -4.62
CA TYR A 39 6.54 -15.89 -3.27
C TYR A 39 7.95 -16.47 -3.11
N ILE A 40 8.18 -17.69 -3.62
CA ILE A 40 9.51 -18.31 -3.61
C ILE A 40 10.50 -17.53 -4.48
N LEU A 41 10.08 -17.05 -5.65
CA LEU A 41 10.93 -16.22 -6.52
C LEU A 41 11.31 -14.91 -5.83
N TYR A 42 10.35 -14.22 -5.24
CA TYR A 42 10.60 -13.04 -4.42
C TYR A 42 11.61 -13.36 -3.30
N PHE A 43 11.38 -14.44 -2.56
CA PHE A 43 12.25 -14.88 -1.48
C PHE A 43 13.68 -15.20 -1.97
N ALA A 44 13.81 -15.85 -3.13
CA ALA A 44 15.10 -16.20 -3.72
C ALA A 44 15.87 -14.98 -4.23
N ILE A 45 15.19 -13.98 -4.81
CA ILE A 45 15.81 -12.76 -5.35
C ILE A 45 16.22 -11.82 -4.22
N PHE A 46 15.30 -11.54 -3.29
CA PHE A 46 15.54 -10.56 -2.25
C PHE A 46 16.34 -11.14 -1.07
N ARG A 47 16.47 -12.47 -0.99
CA ARG A 47 17.19 -13.19 0.10
C ARG A 47 16.78 -12.70 1.49
N GLU A 48 15.56 -12.17 1.62
CA GLU A 48 15.01 -11.72 2.89
C GLU A 48 14.47 -12.95 3.63
N PHE A 49 15.38 -13.72 4.22
CA PHE A 49 15.04 -14.92 5.02
C PHE A 49 14.27 -14.60 6.31
N LYS A 50 14.12 -13.31 6.65
CA LYS A 50 13.41 -12.86 7.84
C LYS A 50 11.95 -12.55 7.47
N LEU A 51 11.06 -13.54 7.63
CA LEU A 51 9.59 -13.37 7.61
C LEU A 51 9.10 -12.29 8.58
N LEU A 52 9.89 -12.00 9.61
CA LEU A 52 9.65 -10.96 10.62
C LEU A 52 10.93 -10.15 10.76
N LYS A 53 10.98 -8.96 10.14
CA LYS A 53 11.99 -7.95 10.49
C LYS A 53 11.69 -7.50 11.92
N ARG A 54 12.69 -7.50 12.81
CA ARG A 54 12.53 -6.95 14.17
C ARG A 54 12.07 -5.50 14.03
N ALA A 55 11.15 -5.06 14.89
CA ALA A 55 10.63 -3.69 14.85
C ALA A 55 11.75 -2.62 14.92
N GLU A 56 12.86 -2.94 15.59
CA GLU A 56 14.06 -2.09 15.66
C GLU A 56 14.84 -1.97 14.34
N GLU A 57 14.71 -2.93 13.42
CA GLU A 57 15.37 -2.93 12.10
C GLU A 57 14.53 -2.22 11.02
N ILE A 58 13.28 -1.85 11.35
CA ILE A 58 12.38 -1.17 10.42
C ILE A 58 12.65 0.33 10.51
N ASP A 59 13.36 0.85 9.51
CA ASP A 59 13.63 2.28 9.37
C ASP A 59 12.33 3.03 9.03
N ILE A 60 11.67 3.54 10.07
CA ILE A 60 10.51 4.44 9.99
C ILE A 60 10.92 5.92 9.95
N THR A 61 12.21 6.21 9.84
CA THR A 61 12.77 7.57 9.98
C THR A 61 13.28 8.13 8.67
N THR A 62 13.81 7.29 7.78
CA THR A 62 14.18 7.68 6.42
C THR A 62 12.93 8.08 5.63
N ASP A 63 13.01 9.21 4.93
CA ASP A 63 11.93 9.83 4.14
C ASP A 63 10.78 10.48 4.94
N ARG A 64 10.90 10.61 6.27
CA ARG A 64 10.02 11.57 6.95
C ARG A 64 10.36 12.96 6.43
N ARG A 65 9.38 13.60 5.79
CA ARG A 65 9.42 15.03 5.52
C ARG A 65 9.56 15.74 6.87
N GLN A 66 10.78 16.20 7.20
CA GLN A 66 11.01 17.12 8.30
C GLN A 66 10.28 18.42 7.95
N PHE A 67 9.04 18.56 8.41
CA PHE A 67 8.40 19.85 8.43
C PHE A 67 9.07 20.63 9.56
N ASP A 68 9.96 21.53 9.18
CA ASP A 68 10.49 22.53 10.10
C ASP A 68 9.34 23.48 10.45
N ILE A 69 8.71 23.22 11.60
CA ILE A 69 7.50 23.93 12.04
C ILE A 69 7.83 25.41 12.29
N ASP A 70 9.05 25.70 12.74
CA ASP A 70 9.50 27.07 13.00
C ASP A 70 9.63 27.86 11.68
N LEU A 71 10.15 27.23 10.62
CA LEU A 71 10.22 27.83 9.28
C LEU A 71 8.82 28.08 8.68
N LEU A 72 7.90 27.13 8.84
CA LEU A 72 6.51 27.30 8.39
C LEU A 72 5.78 28.43 9.12
N GLU A 73 5.98 28.56 10.43
CA GLU A 73 5.38 29.65 11.20
C GLU A 73 5.93 31.01 10.78
N GLN A 74 7.22 31.09 10.47
CA GLN A 74 7.86 32.31 9.93
C GLN A 74 7.29 32.68 8.56
N GLU A 75 7.21 31.74 7.62
CA GLU A 75 6.62 31.98 6.29
C GLU A 75 5.17 32.47 6.39
N ILE A 76 4.35 31.85 7.26
CA ILE A 76 2.95 32.26 7.48
C ILE A 76 2.88 33.67 8.10
N ALA A 77 3.77 34.00 9.02
CA ALA A 77 3.81 35.33 9.64
C ALA A 77 4.21 36.42 8.62
N GLU A 78 5.19 36.14 7.76
CA GLU A 78 5.63 37.01 6.68
C GLU A 78 4.52 37.22 5.64
N GLU A 79 3.85 36.14 5.21
CA GLU A 79 2.71 36.23 4.30
C GLU A 79 1.59 37.09 4.90
N LYS A 80 1.24 36.88 6.17
CA LYS A 80 0.22 37.69 6.87
C LYS A 80 0.62 39.17 6.95
N ALA A 81 1.89 39.47 7.22
CA ALA A 81 2.40 40.84 7.24
C ALA A 81 2.35 41.49 5.84
N LEU A 82 2.71 40.74 4.81
CA LEU A 82 2.66 41.16 3.41
C LEU A 82 1.21 41.36 2.95
N PHE A 83 0.26 40.52 3.39
CA PHE A 83 -1.17 40.74 3.14
C PHE A 83 -1.73 41.95 3.92
N ALA A 84 -1.23 42.20 5.13
CA ALA A 84 -1.62 43.37 5.93
C ALA A 84 -1.14 44.69 5.30
N SER A 85 0.00 44.69 4.59
CA SER A 85 0.50 45.87 3.87
C SER A 85 -0.16 46.09 2.50
N LYS A 86 -0.90 45.10 1.96
CA LYS A 86 -1.58 45.25 0.66
C LYS A 86 -2.84 46.14 0.74
N PRO A 87 -3.08 46.98 -0.29
CA PRO A 87 -4.19 47.92 -0.36
C PRO A 87 -5.57 47.24 -0.50
N PHE A 88 -6.62 47.98 -0.12
CA PHE A 88 -7.99 47.47 0.02
C PHE A 88 -8.59 46.85 -1.27
N TYR A 89 -8.26 47.40 -2.45
CA TYR A 89 -8.75 46.88 -3.73
C TYR A 89 -8.27 45.45 -4.03
N TYR A 90 -7.04 45.10 -3.62
CA TYR A 90 -6.47 43.76 -3.81
C TYR A 90 -7.17 42.73 -2.90
N ARG A 91 -7.59 43.16 -1.70
CA ARG A 91 -8.35 42.31 -0.75
C ARG A 91 -9.75 42.01 -1.27
N PHE A 92 -10.41 43.01 -1.86
CA PHE A 92 -11.76 42.85 -2.42
C PHE A 92 -11.76 41.96 -3.67
N TYR A 93 -10.77 42.10 -4.56
CA TYR A 93 -10.64 41.27 -5.77
C TYR A 93 -10.51 39.76 -5.45
N ARG A 94 -9.68 39.38 -4.47
CA ARG A 94 -9.49 37.99 -4.05
C ARG A 94 -10.65 37.40 -3.24
N LEU A 95 -11.47 38.23 -2.61
CA LEU A 95 -12.67 37.73 -1.93
C LEU A 95 -13.76 37.35 -2.93
N TRP A 96 -13.69 37.90 -4.15
CA TRP A 96 -14.66 37.70 -5.22
C TRP A 96 -14.26 36.62 -6.23
N CYS A 97 -12.99 36.24 -6.31
CA CYS A 97 -12.43 35.19 -7.19
C CYS A 97 -11.40 34.38 -6.42
#